data_AF-A0A979FW12-F1
#
_entry.id   AF-A0A979FW12-F1
#
_cell.length_a   1.000
_cell.length_b   1.000
_cell.length_c   1.000
_cell.angle_alpha   90.00
_cell.angle_beta   90.00
_cell.angle_gamma   90.00
#
_symmetry.space_group_name_H-M   'P 1'
#
loop_
_entity.id
_entity.type
_entity.pdbx_description
1 polymer ?
#
loop_
_entity_poly.entity_id
_entity_poly.type
_entity_poly.pdbx_seq_one_letter_code
_entity_poly.pdbx_strand_id
1 'polypeptide(L)'
;MEILVSILMSVFGVTLAAAAMARYDIIFYPYFKIPFDYANESFVASCLSECRRRCVDDPECTGWTEWPSDKGNLINCTLTRYPQPGTILQWAGYGPETYFKERKPKKYFLSSDAGYGTHDNFTTLCGKDAGLPGLVHTLQDYEYIRDNVIKGPATAANPGGFLPLISFFGWNYTWKSNAWTGTWMNVDDRHVLRRFFVPSFYDTCSIITPTNGLTLQEYPCNKTKLHVLCYQY
;
A
#
# COMPACT_ATOMS: atom_id res chain seq x y z
N MET A 1 -3.03 28.58 -38.23
CA MET A 1 -4.05 28.15 -37.25
C MET A 1 -3.68 26.83 -36.55
N GLU A 2 -2.50 26.25 -36.81
CA GLU A 2 -2.07 25.00 -36.14
C GLU A 2 -1.22 25.24 -34.88
N ILE A 3 -0.52 26.37 -34.78
CA ILE A 3 0.36 26.69 -33.64
C ILE A 3 -0.44 26.96 -32.35
N LEU A 4 -1.67 27.48 -32.45
CA LEU A 4 -2.51 27.78 -31.28
C LEU A 4 -3.06 26.52 -30.62
N VAL A 5 -3.32 25.45 -31.39
CA VAL A 5 -3.89 24.19 -30.88
C VAL A 5 -2.84 23.40 -30.09
N SER A 6 -1.57 23.43 -30.51
CA SER A 6 -0.48 22.77 -29.79
C SER A 6 -0.13 23.44 -28.45
N ILE A 7 -0.30 24.76 -28.34
CA ILE A 7 -0.05 25.51 -27.09
C ILE A 7 -1.21 25.30 -26.10
N LEU A 8 -2.45 25.22 -26.58
CA LEU A 8 -3.59 24.91 -25.72
C LEU A 8 -3.51 23.47 -25.16
N MET A 9 -3.16 22.47 -25.96
CA MET A 9 -3.04 21.09 -25.43
C MET A 9 -1.87 20.92 -24.45
N SER A 10 -0.76 21.64 -24.62
CA SER A 10 0.38 21.54 -23.70
C SER A 10 0.11 22.20 -22.35
N VAL A 11 -0.56 23.35 -22.32
CA VAL A 11 -0.89 24.05 -21.06
C VAL A 11 -2.00 23.32 -20.28
N PHE A 12 -3.01 22.78 -20.95
CA PHE A 12 -4.04 21.97 -20.29
C PHE A 12 -3.52 20.60 -19.84
N GLY A 13 -2.63 19.95 -20.60
CA GLY A 13 -1.98 18.70 -20.18
C GLY A 13 -1.10 18.88 -18.94
N VAL A 14 -0.32 19.96 -18.88
CA VAL A 14 0.56 20.25 -17.72
C VAL A 14 -0.25 20.62 -16.47
N THR A 15 -1.35 21.35 -16.61
CA THR A 15 -2.21 21.73 -15.46
C THR A 15 -3.04 20.57 -14.94
N LEU A 16 -3.58 19.69 -15.79
CA LEU A 16 -4.28 18.48 -15.38
C LEU A 16 -3.35 17.48 -14.71
N ALA A 17 -2.15 17.27 -15.26
CA ALA A 17 -1.12 16.45 -14.63
C ALA A 17 -0.71 17.04 -13.27
N ALA A 18 -0.49 18.36 -13.16
CA ALA A 18 -0.16 19.01 -11.89
C ALA A 18 -1.29 18.91 -10.84
N ALA A 19 -2.55 19.09 -11.25
CA ALA A 19 -3.71 18.97 -10.37
C ALA A 19 -3.99 17.50 -9.95
N ALA A 20 -3.73 16.54 -10.84
CA ALA A 20 -3.74 15.13 -10.49
C ALA A 20 -2.59 14.80 -9.52
N MET A 21 -1.38 15.30 -9.76
CA MET A 21 -0.25 15.09 -8.86
C MET A 21 -0.41 15.75 -7.49
N ALA A 22 -1.20 16.82 -7.35
CA ALA A 22 -1.54 17.36 -6.04
C ALA A 22 -2.43 16.42 -5.20
N ARG A 23 -3.10 15.45 -5.84
CA ARG A 23 -4.01 14.49 -5.19
C ARG A 23 -3.33 13.17 -4.81
N TYR A 24 -2.14 12.89 -5.36
CA TYR A 24 -1.46 11.62 -5.19
C TYR A 24 -0.02 11.79 -4.73
N ASP A 25 0.43 10.90 -3.84
CA ASP A 25 1.87 10.64 -3.68
C ASP A 25 2.32 9.57 -4.66
N ILE A 26 3.56 9.74 -5.12
CA ILE A 26 4.27 8.73 -5.90
C ILE A 26 5.28 8.05 -4.99
N ILE A 27 5.02 6.78 -4.66
CA ILE A 27 5.84 6.01 -3.72
C ILE A 27 6.74 5.08 -4.49
N PHE A 28 8.04 5.13 -4.20
CA PHE A 28 9.07 4.42 -4.95
C PHE A 28 9.55 3.14 -4.25
N TYR A 29 9.65 2.07 -5.03
CA TYR A 29 10.14 0.74 -4.64
C TYR A 29 11.23 0.27 -5.61
N PRO A 30 12.51 0.50 -5.29
CA PRO A 30 13.61 0.03 -6.12
C PRO A 30 13.72 -1.49 -6.06
N TYR A 31 14.07 -2.13 -7.18
CA TYR A 31 14.33 -3.57 -7.29
C TYR A 31 13.11 -4.49 -7.13
N PHE A 32 11.92 -3.91 -7.08
CA PHE A 32 10.66 -4.65 -7.08
C PHE A 32 9.93 -4.45 -8.40
N LYS A 33 9.09 -5.43 -8.76
CA LYS A 33 8.18 -5.37 -9.89
C LYS A 33 6.76 -5.77 -9.51
N ILE A 34 5.81 -5.24 -10.26
CA ILE A 34 4.46 -5.77 -10.36
C ILE A 34 4.54 -7.11 -11.11
N PRO A 35 4.02 -8.22 -10.56
CA PRO A 35 3.97 -9.50 -11.25
C PRO A 35 3.03 -9.42 -12.45
N PHE A 36 3.32 -10.19 -13.50
CA PHE A 36 2.55 -10.18 -14.74
C PHE A 36 1.06 -10.48 -14.53
N ASP A 37 0.71 -11.33 -13.56
CA ASP A 37 -0.68 -11.67 -13.24
C ASP A 37 -1.51 -10.49 -12.69
N TYR A 38 -0.84 -9.43 -12.26
CA TYR A 38 -1.45 -8.19 -11.77
C TYR A 38 -1.20 -7.00 -12.70
N ALA A 39 -0.60 -7.25 -13.87
CA ALA A 39 -0.42 -6.25 -14.91
C ALA A 39 -1.73 -6.04 -15.68
N ASN A 40 -2.19 -4.80 -15.76
CA ASN A 40 -3.33 -4.43 -16.58
C ASN A 40 -2.92 -4.03 -18.00
N GLU A 41 -1.77 -3.36 -18.12
CA GLU A 41 -1.21 -2.93 -19.40
C GLU A 41 0.30 -3.15 -19.37
N SER A 42 0.90 -3.51 -20.51
CA SER A 42 2.35 -3.52 -20.67
C SER A 42 2.71 -3.01 -22.06
N PHE A 43 3.72 -2.14 -22.12
CA PHE A 43 4.13 -1.48 -23.35
C PHE A 43 5.60 -1.07 -23.30
N VAL A 44 6.14 -0.71 -24.47
CA VAL A 44 7.49 -0.19 -24.59
C VAL A 44 7.41 1.31 -24.83
N ALA A 45 8.00 2.08 -23.93
CA ALA A 45 8.10 3.52 -23.98
C ALA A 45 9.43 3.98 -24.56
N SER A 46 9.40 5.17 -25.16
CA SER A 46 10.60 5.86 -25.65
C SER A 46 11.37 6.60 -24.56
N CYS A 47 10.76 6.80 -23.38
CA CYS A 47 11.40 7.43 -22.22
C CYS A 47 10.66 7.08 -20.91
N LEU A 48 11.34 7.20 -19.77
CA LEU A 48 10.79 6.91 -18.43
C LEU A 48 9.53 7.73 -18.11
N SER A 49 9.48 8.99 -18.55
CA SER A 49 8.35 9.88 -18.27
C SER A 49 7.01 9.39 -18.85
N GLU A 50 7.06 8.53 -19.89
CA GLU A 50 5.85 8.00 -20.52
C GLU A 50 5.14 6.97 -19.62
N CYS A 51 5.89 6.09 -18.93
CA CYS A 51 5.30 5.13 -17.99
C CYS A 51 4.48 5.86 -16.91
N ARG A 52 5.13 6.84 -16.27
CA ARG A 52 4.52 7.71 -15.25
C ARG A 52 3.29 8.44 -15.79
N ARG A 53 3.41 9.10 -16.95
CA ARG A 53 2.32 9.90 -17.50
C ARG A 53 1.07 9.07 -17.72
N ARG A 54 1.20 7.88 -18.32
CA ARG A 54 0.04 6.99 -18.54
C ARG A 54 -0.65 6.58 -17.25
N CYS A 55 0.12 6.23 -16.20
CA CYS A 55 -0.49 5.87 -14.92
C CYS A 55 -1.13 7.05 -14.19
N VAL A 56 -0.52 8.24 -14.25
CA VAL A 56 -1.09 9.43 -13.61
C VAL A 56 -2.38 9.85 -14.31
N ASP A 57 -2.41 9.81 -15.64
CA ASP A 57 -3.57 10.18 -16.47
C ASP A 57 -4.71 9.15 -16.35
N ASP A 58 -4.41 7.87 -16.11
CA ASP A 58 -5.42 6.83 -15.88
C ASP A 58 -5.94 6.89 -14.43
N PRO A 59 -7.22 7.27 -14.17
CA PRO A 59 -7.76 7.38 -12.83
C PRO A 59 -7.76 6.06 -12.04
N GLU A 60 -7.81 4.91 -12.74
CA GLU A 60 -7.81 3.59 -12.12
C GLU A 60 -6.41 3.03 -11.91
N CYS A 61 -5.38 3.59 -12.55
CA CYS A 61 -4.02 3.13 -12.35
C CYS A 61 -3.54 3.46 -10.93
N THR A 62 -3.07 2.42 -10.24
CA THR A 62 -2.60 2.46 -8.86
C THR A 62 -1.08 2.32 -8.77
N GLY A 63 -0.41 1.89 -9.82
CA GLY A 63 1.05 1.83 -9.88
C GLY A 63 1.61 1.37 -11.22
N TRP A 64 2.92 1.48 -11.36
CA TRP A 64 3.64 0.99 -12.54
C TRP A 64 5.04 0.48 -12.19
N THR A 65 5.54 -0.43 -13.00
CA THR A 65 6.94 -0.86 -13.01
C THR A 65 7.58 -0.44 -14.32
N GLU A 66 8.80 0.07 -14.25
CA GLU A 66 9.63 0.39 -15.40
C GLU A 66 10.99 -0.29 -15.32
N TRP A 67 11.52 -0.73 -16.46
CA TRP A 67 12.87 -1.32 -16.56
C TRP A 67 13.45 -1.13 -17.96
N PRO A 68 14.78 -1.15 -18.12
CA PRO A 68 15.42 -1.04 -19.43
C PRO A 68 14.95 -2.13 -20.40
N SER A 69 14.75 -1.75 -21.66
CA SER A 69 14.51 -2.71 -22.75
C SER A 69 15.81 -3.16 -23.39
N ASP A 70 15.82 -4.39 -23.92
CA ASP A 70 16.94 -4.92 -24.70
C ASP A 70 17.18 -4.12 -25.99
N LYS A 71 16.16 -3.42 -26.46
CA LYS A 71 16.24 -2.45 -27.55
C LYS A 71 16.69 -1.12 -26.96
N GLY A 72 17.97 -0.78 -27.16
CA GLY A 72 18.61 0.40 -26.58
C GLY A 72 17.76 1.68 -26.66
N ASN A 73 17.82 2.48 -25.59
CA ASN A 73 17.04 3.69 -25.33
C ASN A 73 15.52 3.51 -25.14
N LEU A 74 15.01 2.28 -25.11
CA LEU A 74 13.61 2.01 -24.78
C LEU A 74 13.45 1.51 -23.35
N ILE A 75 12.27 1.75 -22.79
CA ILE A 75 11.87 1.36 -21.44
C ILE A 75 10.67 0.44 -21.54
N ASN A 76 10.73 -0.72 -20.91
CA ASN A 76 9.54 -1.54 -20.72
C ASN A 76 8.74 -0.98 -19.54
N CYS A 77 7.44 -0.79 -19.72
CA CYS A 77 6.52 -0.35 -18.69
C CYS A 77 5.45 -1.43 -18.46
N THR A 78 5.05 -1.61 -17.21
CA THR A 78 3.86 -2.37 -16.81
C THR A 78 3.03 -1.53 -15.86
N LEU A 79 1.73 -1.39 -16.12
CA LEU A 79 0.78 -0.66 -15.26
C LEU A 79 -0.10 -1.65 -14.49
N THR A 80 -0.53 -1.26 -13.30
CA THR A 80 -1.54 -1.99 -12.52
C THR A 80 -2.65 -1.07 -12.04
N ARG A 81 -3.85 -1.63 -11.95
CA ARG A 81 -5.05 -1.08 -11.31
C ARG A 81 -5.38 -1.84 -10.02
N TYR A 82 -4.47 -2.70 -9.56
CA TYR A 82 -4.67 -3.46 -8.33
C TYR A 82 -4.78 -2.47 -7.14
N PRO A 83 -5.86 -2.49 -6.34
CA PRO A 83 -6.12 -1.44 -5.35
C PRO A 83 -5.01 -1.22 -4.30
N GLN A 84 -4.21 -2.25 -4.02
CA GLN A 84 -3.19 -2.26 -2.98
C GLN A 84 -1.87 -2.79 -3.55
N PRO A 85 -1.23 -2.06 -4.47
CA PRO A 85 -0.11 -2.60 -5.26
C PRO A 85 1.13 -2.93 -4.40
N GLY A 86 1.25 -2.34 -3.21
CA GLY A 86 2.27 -2.70 -2.22
C GLY A 86 2.17 -4.13 -1.67
N THR A 87 1.02 -4.79 -1.84
CA THR A 87 0.83 -6.17 -1.35
C THR A 87 1.16 -7.24 -2.37
N ILE A 88 1.52 -6.88 -3.60
CA ILE A 88 1.77 -7.84 -4.70
C ILE A 88 3.20 -7.77 -5.23
N LEU A 89 4.09 -7.01 -4.58
CA LEU A 89 5.45 -6.79 -5.08
C LEU A 89 6.33 -8.04 -5.01
N GLN A 90 7.01 -8.31 -6.13
CA GLN A 90 8.04 -9.34 -6.24
C GLN A 90 9.41 -8.72 -6.38
N TRP A 91 10.39 -9.30 -5.68
CA TRP A 91 11.79 -8.92 -5.87
C TRP A 91 12.23 -9.31 -7.28
N ALA A 92 12.81 -8.35 -8.00
CA ALA A 92 13.27 -8.52 -9.37
C ALA A 92 14.78 -8.33 -9.53
N GLY A 93 15.48 -7.90 -8.47
CA GLY A 93 16.90 -7.56 -8.53
C GLY A 93 17.13 -6.18 -9.14
N TYR A 94 18.36 -5.91 -9.57
CA TYR A 94 18.74 -4.62 -10.15
C TYR A 94 18.07 -4.40 -11.52
N GLY A 95 17.56 -3.18 -11.75
CA GLY A 95 17.00 -2.76 -13.03
C GLY A 95 15.54 -2.34 -12.94
N PRO A 96 14.63 -3.19 -12.43
CA PRO A 96 13.22 -2.81 -12.29
C PRO A 96 12.99 -1.83 -11.15
N GLU A 97 12.14 -0.85 -11.42
CA GLU A 97 11.73 0.20 -10.51
C GLU A 97 10.21 0.25 -10.48
N THR A 98 9.60 0.18 -9.30
CA THR A 98 8.14 0.26 -9.16
C THR A 98 7.73 1.53 -8.43
N TYR A 99 6.62 2.10 -8.88
CA TYR A 99 6.05 3.33 -8.37
C TYR A 99 4.56 3.15 -8.12
N PHE A 100 4.05 3.67 -7.00
CA PHE A 100 2.63 3.63 -6.67
C PHE A 100 2.00 5.00 -6.69
N LYS A 101 0.79 5.08 -7.24
CA LYS A 101 -0.06 6.25 -7.18
C LYS A 101 -0.99 6.13 -5.97
N GLU A 102 -0.57 6.70 -4.84
CA GLU A 102 -1.33 6.64 -3.58
C GLU A 102 -2.14 7.92 -3.34
N ARG A 103 -3.44 7.79 -3.03
CA ARG A 103 -4.32 8.94 -2.78
C ARG A 103 -3.99 9.64 -1.47
N LYS A 104 -3.95 10.97 -1.48
CA LYS A 104 -3.74 11.81 -0.30
C LYS A 104 -4.97 12.52 0.26
N PRO A 105 -4.94 12.87 1.57
CA PRO A 105 -4.06 12.34 2.62
C PRO A 105 -4.73 11.19 3.37
N LYS A 106 -4.09 10.02 3.44
CA LYS A 106 -4.52 9.01 4.41
C LYS A 106 -4.22 9.46 5.84
N LYS A 107 -5.25 9.45 6.68
CA LYS A 107 -5.14 9.75 8.11
C LYS A 107 -5.45 8.48 8.89
N TYR A 108 -4.40 7.86 9.43
CA TYR A 108 -4.53 6.71 10.30
C TYR A 108 -4.90 7.13 11.73
N PHE A 109 -5.70 6.30 12.39
CA PHE A 109 -6.13 6.48 13.77
C PHE A 109 -6.50 5.12 14.40
N LEU A 110 -6.69 5.10 15.72
CA LEU A 110 -7.21 3.93 16.44
C LEU A 110 -8.72 4.08 16.61
N SER A 111 -9.48 3.00 16.44
CA SER A 111 -10.93 3.01 16.69
C SER A 111 -11.26 3.56 18.08
N SER A 112 -12.39 4.24 18.22
CA SER A 112 -12.85 4.78 19.50
C SER A 112 -13.18 3.67 20.51
N ASP A 113 -13.73 2.57 20.02
CA ASP A 113 -14.09 1.40 20.82
C ASP A 113 -13.05 0.27 20.71
N ALA A 114 -12.77 -0.38 21.84
CA ALA A 114 -12.07 -1.66 21.89
C ALA A 114 -13.08 -2.81 21.83
N GLY A 115 -13.04 -3.60 20.76
CA GLY A 115 -14.04 -4.67 20.54
C GLY A 115 -13.53 -5.86 19.74
N TYR A 116 -12.29 -5.79 19.24
CA TYR A 116 -11.72 -6.89 18.46
C TYR A 116 -11.60 -8.16 19.34
N GLY A 117 -11.97 -9.32 18.78
CA GLY A 117 -12.13 -10.58 19.52
C GLY A 117 -13.55 -10.84 20.06
N THR A 118 -14.54 -10.03 19.67
CA THR A 118 -15.98 -10.24 19.96
C THR A 118 -16.77 -10.48 18.65
N HIS A 119 -18.11 -10.33 18.66
CA HIS A 119 -18.96 -10.47 17.47
C HIS A 119 -18.75 -9.32 16.45
N ASP A 120 -18.17 -8.19 16.87
CA ASP A 120 -17.88 -7.05 15.99
C ASP A 120 -16.59 -7.31 15.19
N ASN A 121 -16.68 -7.28 13.86
CA ASN A 121 -15.53 -7.44 12.98
C ASN A 121 -14.77 -6.11 12.77
N PHE A 122 -13.56 -6.19 12.20
CA PHE A 122 -12.65 -5.05 11.98
C PHE A 122 -13.31 -3.92 11.17
N THR A 123 -14.09 -4.29 10.14
CA THR A 123 -14.85 -3.33 9.31
C THR A 123 -15.93 -2.61 10.12
N THR A 124 -16.66 -3.32 10.98
CA THR A 124 -17.68 -2.74 11.87
C THR A 124 -17.04 -1.74 12.83
N LEU A 125 -15.91 -2.09 13.45
CA LEU A 125 -15.23 -1.21 14.41
C LEU A 125 -14.74 0.08 13.75
N CYS A 126 -14.06 0.00 12.59
CA CYS A 126 -13.64 1.21 11.87
C CYS A 126 -14.83 2.00 11.33
N GLY A 127 -15.89 1.32 10.87
CA GLY A 127 -17.08 1.96 10.32
C GLY A 127 -17.83 2.84 11.31
N LYS A 128 -17.82 2.52 12.62
CA LYS A 128 -18.40 3.37 13.68
C LYS A 128 -17.75 4.76 13.73
N ASP A 129 -16.46 4.83 13.40
CA ASP A 129 -15.67 6.07 13.38
C ASP A 129 -15.52 6.66 11.96
N ALA A 130 -16.40 6.27 11.03
CA ALA A 130 -16.33 6.65 9.61
C ALA A 130 -14.98 6.32 8.93
N GLY A 131 -14.26 5.32 9.47
CA GLY A 131 -12.99 4.84 8.95
C GLY A 131 -13.11 3.56 8.13
N LEU A 132 -12.04 3.26 7.42
CA LEU A 132 -11.82 1.98 6.74
C LEU A 132 -10.77 1.16 7.49
N PRO A 133 -10.81 -0.18 7.36
CA PRO A 133 -9.77 -1.09 7.79
C PRO A 133 -8.33 -0.62 7.51
N GLY A 134 -7.54 -0.33 8.54
CA GLY A 134 -6.15 0.12 8.43
C GLY A 134 -5.21 -0.96 7.91
N LEU A 135 -4.95 -0.96 6.60
CA LEU A 135 -3.88 -1.76 6.00
C LEU A 135 -2.62 -0.91 5.84
N VAL A 136 -1.47 -1.45 6.27
CA VAL A 136 -0.16 -0.87 6.01
C VAL A 136 0.41 -1.54 4.78
N HIS A 137 0.38 -0.84 3.64
CA HIS A 137 0.87 -1.39 2.38
C HIS A 137 1.96 -0.53 1.74
N THR A 138 2.17 0.70 2.24
CA THR A 138 3.26 1.58 1.80
C THR A 138 4.19 2.04 2.93
N LEU A 139 5.43 2.41 2.58
CA LEU A 139 6.37 2.98 3.57
C LEU A 139 5.82 4.28 4.17
N GLN A 140 5.08 5.04 3.37
CA GLN A 140 4.41 6.26 3.81
C GLN A 140 3.32 5.99 4.85
N ASP A 141 2.49 4.95 4.66
CA ASP A 141 1.52 4.54 5.67
C ASP A 141 2.23 4.26 7.00
N TYR A 142 3.34 3.53 6.94
CA TYR A 142 4.16 3.26 8.12
C TYR A 142 4.63 4.57 8.79
N GLU A 143 5.27 5.46 8.04
CA GLU A 143 5.80 6.71 8.60
C GLU A 143 4.71 7.56 9.26
N TYR A 144 3.54 7.64 8.64
CA TYR A 144 2.39 8.32 9.22
C TYR A 144 1.98 7.69 10.54
N ILE A 145 1.82 6.36 10.59
CA ILE A 145 1.40 5.64 11.80
C ILE A 145 2.44 5.82 12.91
N ARG A 146 3.73 5.69 12.59
CA ARG A 146 4.86 5.91 13.50
C ARG A 146 4.79 7.28 14.14
N ASP A 147 4.61 8.31 13.34
CA ASP A 147 4.78 9.68 13.80
C ASP A 147 3.52 10.28 14.42
N ASN A 148 2.33 9.80 14.05
CA ASN A 148 1.05 10.40 14.46
C ASN A 148 0.19 9.50 15.35
N VAL A 149 0.27 8.17 15.18
CA VAL A 149 -0.56 7.22 15.94
C VAL A 149 0.23 6.69 17.14
N ILE A 150 1.48 6.26 16.91
CA ILE A 150 2.28 5.59 17.95
C ILE A 150 2.95 6.57 18.90
N LYS A 151 3.52 7.66 18.38
CA LYS A 151 4.08 8.75 19.19
C LYS A 151 3.01 9.65 19.84
N GLY A 152 1.73 9.42 19.55
CA GLY A 152 0.62 10.18 20.09
C GLY A 152 0.30 9.84 21.56
N PRO A 153 -0.40 10.72 22.29
CA PRO A 153 -0.71 10.55 23.72
C PRO A 153 -1.59 9.32 24.05
N ALA A 154 -2.21 8.68 23.05
CA ALA A 154 -3.06 7.50 23.22
C ALA A 154 -2.28 6.22 23.65
N THR A 155 -1.01 6.08 23.27
CA THR A 155 -0.20 4.89 23.59
C THR A 155 0.38 4.89 25.00
N ALA A 156 0.39 6.03 25.69
CA ALA A 156 0.88 6.14 27.08
C ALA A 156 -0.11 5.55 28.12
N ALA A 157 -1.40 5.42 27.76
CA ALA A 157 -2.45 4.93 28.67
C ALA A 157 -3.08 3.61 28.21
N ASN A 158 -3.08 3.29 26.91
CA ASN A 158 -3.66 2.07 26.35
C ASN A 158 -2.72 1.47 25.29
N PRO A 159 -2.14 0.27 25.51
CA PRO A 159 -1.23 -0.36 24.54
C PRO A 159 -1.91 -0.90 23.27
N GLY A 160 -3.17 -0.56 23.02
CA GLY A 160 -3.97 -1.13 21.95
C GLY A 160 -3.68 -0.51 20.59
N GLY A 161 -2.67 -1.01 19.88
CA GLY A 161 -2.57 -0.83 18.44
C GLY A 161 -2.69 -2.18 17.77
N PHE A 162 -3.77 -2.49 17.06
CA PHE A 162 -3.90 -3.78 16.37
C PHE A 162 -3.73 -3.62 14.86
N LEU A 163 -2.82 -4.40 14.28
CA LEU A 163 -2.70 -4.58 12.83
C LEU A 163 -3.44 -5.85 12.40
N PRO A 164 -4.25 -5.79 11.32
CA PRO A 164 -5.00 -6.93 10.85
C PRO A 164 -4.06 -8.06 10.43
N LEU A 165 -4.26 -9.21 11.05
CA LEU A 165 -3.58 -10.46 10.79
C LEU A 165 -3.65 -10.88 9.31
N ILE A 166 -2.59 -11.56 8.92
CA ILE A 166 -2.49 -12.32 7.68
C ILE A 166 -2.87 -13.76 8.00
N SER A 167 -3.69 -14.36 7.16
CA SER A 167 -3.96 -15.80 7.17
C SER A 167 -3.29 -16.46 5.98
N PHE A 168 -2.75 -17.66 6.20
CA PHE A 168 -2.41 -18.56 5.10
C PHE A 168 -3.70 -19.19 4.56
N PHE A 169 -3.87 -19.16 3.25
CA PHE A 169 -4.95 -19.84 2.55
C PHE A 169 -4.36 -20.81 1.54
N GLY A 170 -4.13 -22.06 1.92
CA GLY A 170 -3.70 -23.08 0.97
C GLY A 170 -2.98 -24.25 1.64
N TRP A 171 -3.10 -25.43 1.05
CA TRP A 171 -2.57 -26.69 1.61
C TRP A 171 -1.04 -26.69 1.69
N ASN A 172 -0.38 -25.83 0.90
CA ASN A 172 1.07 -25.66 0.85
C ASN A 172 1.56 -24.36 1.53
N TYR A 173 0.69 -23.60 2.22
CA TYR A 173 1.05 -22.36 2.93
C TYR A 173 1.70 -21.27 2.06
N THR A 174 1.55 -21.34 0.74
CA THR A 174 2.20 -20.40 -0.19
C THR A 174 1.38 -19.14 -0.41
N TRP A 175 0.06 -19.18 -0.23
CA TRP A 175 -0.79 -18.02 -0.45
C TRP A 175 -1.13 -17.35 0.86
N LYS A 176 -0.83 -16.06 0.92
CA LYS A 176 -1.09 -15.20 2.06
C LYS A 176 -2.25 -14.31 1.69
N SER A 177 -3.25 -14.21 2.54
CA SER A 177 -4.30 -13.21 2.40
C SER A 177 -4.45 -12.47 3.71
N ASN A 178 -4.79 -11.20 3.65
CA ASN A 178 -5.26 -10.54 4.85
C ASN A 178 -6.58 -11.19 5.24
N ALA A 179 -6.65 -11.78 6.43
CA ALA A 179 -7.81 -12.56 6.88
C ALA A 179 -9.12 -11.76 6.81
N TRP A 180 -9.01 -10.44 6.91
CA TRP A 180 -10.11 -9.52 7.17
C TRP A 180 -10.55 -8.79 5.91
N THR A 181 -9.60 -8.32 5.10
CA THR A 181 -9.91 -7.65 3.82
C THR A 181 -10.05 -8.64 2.68
N GLY A 182 -9.61 -9.90 2.85
CA GLY A 182 -9.49 -10.87 1.76
C GLY A 182 -8.44 -10.46 0.71
N THR A 183 -7.65 -9.42 0.98
CA THR A 183 -6.61 -8.95 0.06
C THR A 183 -5.56 -10.05 -0.08
N TRP A 184 -5.34 -10.52 -1.30
CA TRP A 184 -4.25 -11.40 -1.63
C TRP A 184 -2.91 -10.68 -1.52
N MET A 185 -1.98 -11.31 -0.81
CA MET A 185 -0.64 -10.79 -0.61
C MET A 185 0.35 -11.73 -1.28
N ASN A 186 1.05 -11.20 -2.27
CA ASN A 186 2.16 -11.85 -2.94
C ASN A 186 3.41 -11.00 -2.72
N VAL A 187 3.91 -11.03 -1.49
CA VAL A 187 5.04 -10.21 -1.07
C VAL A 187 6.27 -11.07 -0.86
N ASP A 188 7.34 -10.72 -1.57
CA ASP A 188 8.66 -11.35 -1.45
C ASP A 188 9.29 -11.15 -0.06
N ASP A 189 10.10 -12.11 0.41
CA ASP A 189 10.79 -12.05 1.71
C ASP A 189 11.80 -10.89 1.84
N ARG A 190 12.15 -10.24 0.72
CA ARG A 190 13.01 -9.05 0.68
C ARG A 190 12.24 -7.75 0.80
N HIS A 191 10.91 -7.78 0.80
CA HIS A 191 10.08 -6.57 0.89
C HIS A 191 10.36 -5.78 2.18
N VAL A 192 10.46 -4.45 2.08
CA VAL A 192 10.76 -3.57 3.23
C VAL A 192 9.71 -3.68 4.34
N LEU A 193 8.45 -3.88 3.97
CA LEU A 193 7.35 -4.09 4.90
C LEU A 193 7.08 -5.57 5.18
N ARG A 194 7.99 -6.50 4.87
CA ARG A 194 7.74 -7.95 5.03
C ARG A 194 7.22 -8.34 6.41
N ARG A 195 7.59 -7.61 7.47
CA ARG A 195 7.10 -7.89 8.83
C ARG A 195 5.59 -7.74 8.95
N PHE A 196 4.99 -6.85 8.16
CA PHE A 196 3.54 -6.71 8.03
C PHE A 196 2.91 -7.75 7.11
N PHE A 197 3.71 -8.58 6.45
CA PHE A 197 3.32 -9.53 5.40
C PHE A 197 3.72 -10.99 5.69
N VAL A 198 4.40 -11.26 6.80
CA VAL A 198 4.76 -12.60 7.24
C VAL A 198 3.90 -12.94 8.47
N PRO A 199 2.87 -13.78 8.33
CA PRO A 199 2.10 -14.24 9.48
C PRO A 199 2.97 -15.08 10.41
N SER A 200 2.72 -14.98 11.72
CA SER A 200 3.05 -16.08 12.62
C SER A 200 2.08 -17.24 12.37
N PHE A 201 2.52 -18.47 12.62
CA PHE A 201 1.76 -19.71 12.35
C PHE A 201 0.49 -19.89 13.22
N TYR A 202 0.11 -18.89 14.01
CA TYR A 202 -1.02 -18.92 14.95
C TYR A 202 -1.84 -17.63 14.84
N ASP A 203 -3.12 -17.66 15.26
CA ASP A 203 -4.03 -16.50 15.37
C ASP A 203 -3.50 -15.44 16.35
N THR A 204 -2.46 -14.74 15.92
CA THR A 204 -1.62 -13.85 16.72
C THR A 204 -1.78 -12.40 16.30
N CYS A 205 -2.45 -11.65 17.13
CA CYS A 205 -2.59 -10.22 16.99
C CYS A 205 -1.24 -9.53 17.12
N SER A 206 -0.94 -8.61 16.22
CA SER A 206 0.29 -7.81 16.28
C SER A 206 0.01 -6.42 16.82
N ILE A 207 0.80 -6.02 17.82
CA ILE A 207 0.84 -4.65 18.32
C ILE A 207 2.09 -3.95 17.83
N ILE A 208 1.91 -2.75 17.29
CA ILE A 208 3.05 -1.87 17.02
C ILE A 208 3.51 -1.25 18.33
N THR A 209 4.73 -1.56 18.73
CA THR A 209 5.35 -0.92 19.89
C THR A 209 6.28 0.24 19.47
N PRO A 210 6.41 1.29 20.30
CA PRO A 210 7.28 2.44 20.03
C PRO A 210 8.79 2.11 20.07
N THR A 211 9.17 0.93 20.55
CA THR A 211 10.57 0.54 20.76
C THR A 211 11.31 0.31 19.44
N ASN A 212 12.25 1.22 19.13
CA ASN A 212 13.30 1.13 18.10
C ASN A 212 12.92 0.49 16.74
N GLY A 213 11.86 1.00 16.11
CA GLY A 213 11.58 0.77 14.68
C GLY A 213 10.61 -0.38 14.39
N LEU A 214 9.33 -0.20 14.73
CA LEU A 214 8.26 -1.20 14.52
C LEU A 214 8.68 -2.58 15.00
N THR A 215 8.80 -2.74 16.31
CA THR A 215 8.75 -4.09 16.84
C THR A 215 7.28 -4.49 16.86
N LEU A 216 6.90 -5.42 15.99
CA LEU A 216 5.61 -6.10 16.08
C LEU A 216 5.71 -7.08 17.23
N GLN A 217 4.89 -6.86 18.25
CA GLN A 217 4.74 -7.82 19.33
C GLN A 217 3.49 -8.66 19.07
N GLU A 218 3.66 -9.97 19.04
CA GLU A 218 2.60 -10.93 18.78
C GLU A 218 1.88 -11.35 20.07
N TYR A 219 0.56 -11.49 20.01
CA TYR A 219 -0.31 -11.86 21.13
C TYR A 219 -1.45 -12.76 20.66
N PRO A 220 -1.98 -13.68 21.48
CA PRO A 220 -3.18 -14.43 21.11
C PRO A 220 -4.40 -13.49 20.91
N CYS A 221 -5.04 -13.54 19.74
CA CYS A 221 -6.15 -12.65 19.41
C CYS A 221 -7.40 -12.81 20.26
N ASN A 222 -7.55 -13.95 20.95
CA ASN A 222 -8.70 -14.26 21.80
C ASN A 222 -8.57 -13.77 23.24
N LYS A 223 -7.44 -13.15 23.63
CA LYS A 223 -7.16 -12.82 25.04
C LYS A 223 -7.34 -11.35 25.41
N THR A 224 -7.50 -10.44 24.45
CA THR A 224 -7.50 -9.00 24.74
C THR A 224 -8.45 -8.25 23.82
N LYS A 225 -9.35 -7.44 24.38
CA LYS A 225 -10.11 -6.44 23.59
C LYS A 225 -9.12 -5.35 23.17
N LEU A 226 -9.01 -5.11 21.87
CA LEU A 226 -8.06 -4.14 21.32
C LEU A 226 -8.79 -3.11 20.47
N HIS A 227 -8.24 -1.88 20.47
CA HIS A 227 -8.54 -0.88 19.46
C HIS A 227 -7.88 -1.30 18.15
N VAL A 228 -8.59 -1.05 17.04
CA VAL A 228 -8.15 -1.46 15.72
C VAL A 228 -7.59 -0.27 14.96
N LEU A 229 -6.55 -0.50 14.15
CA LEU A 229 -6.01 0.54 13.27
C LEU A 229 -7.01 0.79 12.13
N CYS A 230 -7.42 2.05 11.97
CA CYS A 230 -8.32 2.51 10.92
C CYS A 230 -7.66 3.64 10.12
N TYR A 231 -8.22 3.95 8.95
CA TYR A 231 -7.81 5.11 8.17
C TYR A 231 -8.99 5.80 7.47
N GLN A 232 -8.81 7.07 7.12
CA GLN A 232 -9.71 7.86 6.27
C GLN A 232 -8.89 8.67 5.25
N TYR A 233 -9.52 9.09 4.15
CA TYR A 233 -8.91 10.00 3.15
C TYR A 233 -9.25 11.46 3.42
#